data_AF-A0A6A5FCF7-F1
#
_entry.id   AF-A0A6A5FCF7-F1
#
_cell.length_a   1.000
_cell.length_b   1.000
_cell.length_c   1.000
_cell.angle_alpha   90.00
_cell.angle_beta   90.00
_cell.angle_gamma   90.00
#
_symmetry.space_group_name_H-M   'P 1'
#
loop_
_entity.id
_entity.type
_entity.pdbx_description
1 polymer ?
#
loop_
_entity_poly.entity_id
_entity_poly.type
_entity_poly.pdbx_seq_one_letter_code
_entity_poly.pdbx_strand_id
1 'polypeptide(L)'
;MTVGVQPPLAVTQEKFVLEPMGAGSSTVVAFSAFLNGRYPTADLTGDITVSFSLPTGVPRVLQSKFSLPLALVCVPTSPAKTTKFKITVDTNQPPVNLNSIFPEFSAKSEDKDGNSLAFQFLSGAKVTVVASKTSQRYRIQSDCFEDMWLVVKELVQRFDKHFSKLGVKDFKKSFSGPLPMQEYFLSVDHHFQLRVSAQQYQDLLSERAVQFRAIQRRLLTRFKDKTPAPLQNLDTLLDATYSQVMALAEAAEDNRAQLEEAFVRLRSATHLLVLLLSLSQGLTPDQTAILEATLLPLLQDTPQLGWEESCDAAVSHLLRSCLSRSPKDQATSLAQAGGPVLGLPRDTARLKKHITLMCDRISKGGRLTLASEANVPVPVQIQNLAVPGGVEPIAEVAGDGEELELPPEVTKFVKKKHASKKVKKDKDNVKEEAGGAEEPVKEAKKEKKESSKEKKESKKDSSKEPKEEAKKESKKESSSSKEKKESSKEKKEKDKDKEGKESADKKVSRKSSVKVKEKKKEPEAGEG
;
A
#
# COMPACT_ATOMS: atom_id res chain seq x y z
N MET A 1 29.03 1.26 0.54
CA MET A 1 28.05 0.40 1.24
C MET A 1 26.83 1.23 1.61
N THR A 2 25.63 0.65 1.52
CA THR A 2 24.37 1.22 2.00
C THR A 2 23.62 0.22 2.86
N VAL A 3 22.85 0.72 3.83
CA VAL A 3 22.00 -0.03 4.76
C VAL A 3 20.57 0.50 4.64
N GLY A 4 19.62 -0.39 4.37
CA GLY A 4 18.20 -0.09 4.29
C GLY A 4 17.37 -0.91 5.27
N VAL A 5 16.25 -0.34 5.72
CA VAL A 5 15.23 -0.97 6.57
C VAL A 5 13.84 -0.55 6.07
N GLN A 6 12.79 -1.32 6.38
CA GLN A 6 11.43 -0.97 5.94
C GLN A 6 10.80 0.12 6.83
N PRO A 7 10.06 1.10 6.27
CA PRO A 7 9.38 2.11 7.07
C PRO A 7 8.40 1.51 8.12
N PRO A 8 8.20 2.19 9.26
CA PRO A 8 8.85 3.43 9.69
C PRO A 8 10.10 3.15 10.54
N LEU A 9 10.84 2.07 10.28
CA LEU A 9 12.18 1.92 10.85
C LEU A 9 13.14 2.90 10.18
N ALA A 10 14.14 3.36 10.93
CA ALA A 10 15.26 4.15 10.44
C ALA A 10 16.58 3.59 10.97
N VAL A 11 17.70 4.00 10.35
CA VAL A 11 19.05 3.71 10.83
C VAL A 11 19.81 5.01 11.11
N THR A 12 20.72 4.99 12.08
CA THR A 12 21.55 6.16 12.44
C THR A 12 22.44 6.65 11.30
N GLN A 13 22.80 5.77 10.36
CA GLN A 13 23.55 6.10 9.16
C GLN A 13 23.22 5.09 8.05
N GLU A 14 22.65 5.56 6.95
CA GLU A 14 22.28 4.73 5.79
C GLU A 14 23.46 4.40 4.87
N LYS A 15 24.51 5.24 4.85
CA LYS A 15 25.52 5.24 3.78
C LYS A 15 26.93 5.30 4.37
N PHE A 16 27.76 4.34 3.97
CA PHE A 16 29.15 4.18 4.39
C PHE A 16 30.03 4.15 3.14
N VAL A 17 30.91 5.15 3.03
CA VAL A 17 32.04 5.10 2.09
C VAL A 17 33.12 4.24 2.73
N LEU A 18 33.66 3.29 1.98
CA LEU A 18 34.78 2.44 2.40
C LEU A 18 35.96 2.77 1.49
N GLU A 19 37.14 2.98 2.07
CA GLU A 19 38.36 3.24 1.31
C GLU A 19 38.86 1.96 0.60
N PRO A 20 39.75 2.07 -0.42
CA PRO A 20 40.27 0.91 -1.13
C PRO A 20 40.93 -0.12 -0.20
N MET A 21 40.31 -1.31 -0.10
CA MET A 21 40.73 -2.37 0.80
C MET A 21 41.79 -3.28 0.16
N GLY A 22 42.90 -3.50 0.88
CA GLY A 22 43.93 -4.46 0.49
C GLY A 22 43.46 -5.92 0.65
N ALA A 23 44.09 -6.84 -0.08
CA ALA A 23 43.79 -8.27 0.03
C ALA A 23 43.94 -8.77 1.48
N GLY A 24 42.92 -9.47 2.00
CA GLY A 24 42.89 -9.96 3.39
C GLY A 24 42.56 -8.91 4.46
N SER A 25 42.40 -7.63 4.12
CA SER A 25 41.94 -6.62 5.07
C SER A 25 40.45 -6.76 5.39
N SER A 26 40.03 -6.27 6.56
CA SER A 26 38.65 -6.29 7.03
C SER A 26 38.30 -4.97 7.72
N THR A 27 37.12 -4.44 7.42
CA THR A 27 36.62 -3.16 7.94
C THR A 27 35.27 -3.39 8.59
N VAL A 28 35.14 -3.03 9.87
CA VAL A 28 33.88 -3.12 10.61
C VAL A 28 33.22 -1.73 10.63
N VAL A 29 31.95 -1.66 10.27
CA VAL A 29 31.10 -0.47 10.44
C VAL A 29 29.97 -0.77 11.40
N ALA A 30 29.57 0.24 12.18
CA ALA A 30 28.49 0.15 13.16
C ALA A 30 27.37 1.13 12.83
N PHE A 31 26.13 0.68 13.01
CA PHE A 31 24.93 1.50 12.94
C PHE A 31 23.93 1.01 14.00
N SER A 32 22.90 1.80 14.29
CA SER A 32 21.76 1.36 15.09
C SER A 32 20.48 1.55 14.31
N ALA A 33 19.58 0.56 14.36
CA ALA A 33 18.24 0.64 13.83
C ALA A 33 17.25 1.00 14.95
N PHE A 34 16.24 1.83 14.65
CA PHE A 34 15.24 2.28 15.60
C PHE A 34 13.89 2.53 14.91
N LEU A 35 12.81 2.57 15.68
CA LEU A 35 11.48 2.93 15.18
C LEU A 35 11.35 4.47 15.12
N ASN A 36 11.00 5.00 13.95
CA ASN A 36 10.89 6.43 13.67
C ASN A 36 9.51 6.77 13.07
N GLY A 37 8.43 6.33 13.72
CA GLY A 37 7.07 6.61 13.28
C GLY A 37 6.01 6.18 14.31
N ARG A 38 4.75 6.47 14.00
CA ARG A 38 3.60 6.24 14.90
C ARG A 38 2.80 4.97 14.58
N TYR A 39 3.19 4.23 13.55
CA TYR A 39 2.56 2.99 13.08
C TYR A 39 3.55 1.81 13.12
N PRO A 40 3.09 0.55 13.16
CA PRO A 40 3.97 -0.61 13.11
C PRO A 40 4.52 -0.84 11.69
N THR A 41 5.73 -1.39 11.58
CA THR A 41 6.30 -1.76 10.28
C THR A 41 5.68 -3.03 9.70
N ALA A 42 5.75 -3.19 8.38
CA ALA A 42 5.39 -4.43 7.70
C ALA A 42 6.49 -5.50 7.72
N ASP A 43 7.75 -5.13 7.97
CA ASP A 43 8.81 -6.15 8.16
C ASP A 43 9.97 -5.66 9.02
N LEU A 44 10.58 -6.61 9.74
CA LEU A 44 11.78 -6.44 10.54
C LEU A 44 13.06 -6.85 9.80
N THR A 45 12.98 -7.12 8.48
CA THR A 45 14.15 -7.37 7.63
C THR A 45 14.81 -6.05 7.24
N GLY A 46 16.14 -6.02 7.28
CA GLY A 46 16.97 -4.98 6.69
C GLY A 46 17.91 -5.56 5.62
N ASP A 47 18.36 -4.68 4.72
CA ASP A 47 19.17 -5.00 3.56
C ASP A 47 20.50 -4.23 3.61
N ILE A 48 21.61 -4.92 3.39
CA ILE A 48 22.95 -4.31 3.22
C ILE A 48 23.36 -4.51 1.77
N THR A 49 23.70 -3.41 1.08
CA THR A 49 24.19 -3.43 -0.30
C THR A 49 25.60 -2.83 -0.37
N VAL A 50 26.54 -3.56 -0.95
CA VAL A 50 27.93 -3.13 -1.14
C VAL A 50 28.22 -3.06 -2.64
N SER A 51 28.16 -1.86 -3.20
CA SER A 51 28.72 -1.55 -4.51
C SER A 51 30.21 -1.25 -4.40
N PHE A 52 31.00 -1.77 -5.34
CA PHE A 52 32.43 -1.53 -5.49
C PHE A 52 32.86 -1.76 -6.95
N SER A 53 34.03 -1.28 -7.35
CA SER A 53 34.64 -1.62 -8.64
C SER A 53 35.83 -2.54 -8.43
N LEU A 54 36.02 -3.48 -9.37
CA LEU A 54 37.25 -4.26 -9.46
C LEU A 54 38.41 -3.37 -9.97
N PRO A 55 39.68 -3.78 -9.82
CA PRO A 55 40.83 -3.06 -10.39
C PRO A 55 40.76 -2.87 -11.92
N THR A 56 39.96 -3.70 -12.60
CA THR A 56 39.61 -3.59 -14.03
C THR A 56 38.53 -2.53 -14.33
N GLY A 57 38.15 -1.70 -13.34
CA GLY A 57 37.09 -0.69 -13.44
C GLY A 57 35.65 -1.24 -13.39
N VAL A 58 35.45 -2.53 -13.63
CA VAL A 58 34.13 -3.14 -13.76
C VAL A 58 33.37 -3.13 -12.42
N PRO A 59 32.14 -2.58 -12.37
CA PRO A 59 31.36 -2.52 -11.14
C PRO A 59 30.84 -3.91 -10.71
N ARG A 60 30.69 -4.07 -9.40
CA ARG A 60 30.11 -5.23 -8.73
C ARG A 60 29.22 -4.77 -7.59
N VAL A 61 28.21 -5.58 -7.28
CA VAL A 61 27.29 -5.37 -6.16
C VAL A 61 27.16 -6.67 -5.41
N LEU A 62 27.34 -6.62 -4.09
CA LEU A 62 26.98 -7.70 -3.16
C LEU A 62 25.81 -7.25 -2.30
N GLN A 63 24.90 -8.17 -1.97
CA GLN A 63 23.76 -7.90 -1.10
C GLN A 63 23.67 -8.97 -0.01
N SER A 64 23.24 -8.56 1.17
CA SER A 64 22.99 -9.43 2.33
C SER A 64 21.80 -8.92 3.12
N LYS A 65 21.07 -9.82 3.79
CA LYS A 65 19.90 -9.51 4.61
C LYS A 65 20.17 -9.78 6.08
N PHE A 66 19.61 -8.95 6.95
CA PHE A 66 19.60 -9.14 8.40
C PHE A 66 18.18 -9.02 8.95
N SER A 67 17.94 -9.60 10.13
CA SER A 67 16.64 -9.52 10.81
C SER A 67 16.79 -8.80 12.15
N LEU A 68 15.93 -7.80 12.37
CA LEU A 68 15.83 -7.06 13.61
C LEU A 68 14.93 -7.81 14.62
N PRO A 69 15.20 -7.70 15.93
CA PRO A 69 14.40 -8.40 16.94
C PRO A 69 13.01 -7.77 17.07
N LEU A 70 11.98 -8.59 17.31
CA LEU A 70 10.61 -8.13 17.54
C LEU A 70 10.50 -7.11 18.71
N ALA A 71 11.34 -7.26 19.73
CA ALA A 71 11.45 -6.33 20.86
C ALA A 71 11.95 -4.91 20.48
N LEU A 72 12.36 -4.66 19.24
CA LEU A 72 12.64 -3.31 18.73
C LEU A 72 11.35 -2.49 18.56
N VAL A 73 10.22 -3.14 18.29
CA VAL A 73 8.96 -2.47 17.91
C VAL A 73 7.78 -2.75 18.85
N CYS A 74 7.90 -3.69 19.79
CA CYS A 74 6.87 -3.96 20.79
C CYS A 74 7.43 -4.37 22.16
N VAL A 75 6.59 -4.25 23.19
CA VAL A 75 6.88 -4.56 24.60
C VAL A 75 5.80 -5.49 25.17
N PRO A 76 6.09 -6.29 26.21
CA PRO A 76 5.08 -7.15 26.82
C PRO A 76 4.01 -6.34 27.57
N THR A 77 2.75 -6.76 27.44
CA THR A 77 1.55 -6.10 27.98
C THR A 77 0.58 -7.14 28.56
N SER A 78 -0.48 -6.72 29.26
CA SER A 78 -1.53 -7.64 29.73
C SER A 78 -2.45 -8.11 28.58
N PRO A 79 -2.86 -9.39 28.55
CA PRO A 79 -3.74 -9.95 27.51
C PRO A 79 -5.08 -9.22 27.33
N ALA A 80 -5.46 -8.98 26.07
CA ALA A 80 -6.75 -8.40 25.73
C ALA A 80 -7.87 -9.46 25.87
N LYS A 81 -8.84 -9.21 26.77
CA LYS A 81 -9.96 -10.14 27.05
C LYS A 81 -10.95 -10.28 25.88
N THR A 82 -11.13 -9.21 25.12
CA THR A 82 -12.02 -9.12 23.96
C THR A 82 -11.32 -8.35 22.86
N THR A 83 -11.34 -8.88 21.65
CA THR A 83 -10.82 -8.21 20.44
C THR A 83 -11.73 -8.49 19.24
N LYS A 84 -11.69 -7.61 18.24
CA LYS A 84 -12.42 -7.75 16.97
C LYS A 84 -11.95 -8.94 16.13
N PHE A 85 -10.66 -9.00 15.81
CA PHE A 85 -10.08 -9.95 14.85
C PHE A 85 -9.35 -11.10 15.55
N LYS A 86 -9.50 -12.30 15.00
CA LYS A 86 -8.99 -13.57 15.54
C LYS A 86 -8.56 -14.50 14.41
N ILE A 87 -7.33 -14.97 14.48
CA ILE A 87 -6.73 -16.01 13.63
C ILE A 87 -6.40 -17.20 14.52
N THR A 88 -6.42 -18.43 14.01
CA THR A 88 -5.95 -19.61 14.74
C THR A 88 -5.04 -20.43 13.83
N VAL A 89 -3.78 -20.57 14.22
CA VAL A 89 -2.78 -21.41 13.55
C VAL A 89 -2.79 -22.77 14.24
N ASP A 90 -2.96 -23.81 13.45
CA ASP A 90 -2.91 -25.20 13.89
C ASP A 90 -1.50 -25.76 13.65
N THR A 91 -1.11 -26.75 14.45
CA THR A 91 0.16 -27.47 14.34
C THR A 91 -0.05 -28.97 14.54
N ASN A 92 0.90 -29.82 14.13
CA ASN A 92 0.85 -31.27 14.40
C ASN A 92 1.59 -31.72 15.68
N GLN A 93 2.10 -30.77 16.47
CA GLN A 93 2.93 -31.03 17.65
C GLN A 93 2.24 -30.58 18.94
N PRO A 94 2.63 -31.12 20.11
CA PRO A 94 2.07 -30.68 21.40
C PRO A 94 2.21 -29.16 21.64
N PRO A 95 1.29 -28.53 22.39
CA PRO A 95 1.39 -27.12 22.76
C PRO A 95 2.71 -26.78 23.46
N VAL A 96 3.41 -25.76 22.96
CA VAL A 96 4.69 -25.28 23.50
C VAL A 96 4.43 -24.05 24.37
N ASN A 97 5.09 -24.00 25.54
CA ASN A 97 5.03 -22.85 26.44
C ASN A 97 5.55 -21.58 25.75
N LEU A 98 4.70 -20.57 25.61
CA LEU A 98 4.99 -19.33 24.87
C LEU A 98 6.14 -18.53 25.48
N ASN A 99 6.36 -18.62 26.80
CA ASN A 99 7.48 -17.96 27.48
C ASN A 99 8.83 -18.56 27.09
N SER A 100 8.87 -19.82 26.63
CA SER A 100 10.10 -20.44 26.07
C SER A 100 10.39 -20.04 24.62
N ILE A 101 9.34 -19.61 23.89
CA ILE A 101 9.41 -19.14 22.51
C ILE A 101 9.70 -17.63 22.44
N PHE A 102 9.16 -16.87 23.40
CA PHE A 102 9.30 -15.42 23.53
C PHE A 102 9.88 -15.05 24.91
N PRO A 103 11.09 -15.51 25.25
CA PRO A 103 11.70 -15.27 26.57
C PRO A 103 11.82 -13.78 26.90
N GLU A 104 12.06 -12.93 25.91
CA GLU A 104 12.19 -11.48 26.07
C GLU A 104 10.85 -10.76 26.38
N PHE A 105 9.72 -11.44 26.19
CA PHE A 105 8.38 -10.96 26.55
C PHE A 105 7.83 -11.59 27.84
N SER A 106 8.46 -12.67 28.34
CA SER A 106 7.97 -13.42 29.52
C SER A 106 7.99 -12.62 30.83
N ALA A 107 8.90 -11.66 31.00
CA ALA A 107 9.16 -10.99 32.28
C ALA A 107 7.99 -10.12 32.83
N LYS A 108 6.92 -9.92 32.06
CA LYS A 108 5.68 -9.25 32.51
C LYS A 108 4.40 -10.06 32.24
N SER A 109 4.49 -11.36 31.94
CA SER A 109 3.30 -12.18 31.76
C SER A 109 2.59 -12.44 33.09
N GLU A 110 1.34 -11.98 33.23
CA GLU A 110 0.49 -12.36 34.37
C GLU A 110 0.22 -13.87 34.40
N ASP A 111 0.18 -14.51 33.23
CA ASP A 111 0.08 -15.96 33.07
C ASP A 111 1.44 -16.65 33.30
N LYS A 112 1.63 -17.17 34.53
CA LYS A 112 2.80 -17.99 34.88
C LYS A 112 2.82 -19.36 34.21
N ASP A 113 1.67 -19.86 33.71
CA ASP A 113 1.61 -21.15 33.03
C ASP A 113 2.19 -21.05 31.60
N GLY A 114 2.40 -19.84 31.07
CA GLY A 114 2.99 -19.58 29.77
C GLY A 114 2.11 -19.98 28.57
N ASN A 115 0.79 -19.93 28.73
CA ASN A 115 -0.18 -20.23 27.67
C ASN A 115 -0.71 -18.96 26.97
N SER A 116 -0.52 -17.79 27.57
CA SER A 116 -0.95 -16.50 27.03
C SER A 116 0.19 -15.47 27.08
N LEU A 117 0.48 -14.85 25.94
CA LEU A 117 1.35 -13.69 25.84
C LEU A 117 0.66 -12.56 25.08
N ALA A 118 0.96 -11.33 25.45
CA ALA A 118 0.48 -10.16 24.72
C ALA A 118 1.59 -9.13 24.48
N PHE A 119 1.55 -8.59 23.28
CA PHE A 119 2.53 -7.69 22.68
C PHE A 119 1.84 -6.36 22.46
N GLN A 120 2.40 -5.28 22.99
CA GLN A 120 1.98 -3.91 22.68
C GLN A 120 3.05 -3.27 21.80
N PHE A 121 2.72 -2.97 20.55
CA PHE A 121 3.59 -2.18 19.69
C PHE A 121 3.78 -0.78 20.26
N LEU A 122 4.92 -0.16 19.96
CA LEU A 122 5.23 1.21 20.38
C LEU A 122 4.27 2.25 19.74
N SER A 123 3.60 1.89 18.65
CA SER A 123 2.44 2.59 18.06
C SER A 123 1.15 2.55 18.93
N GLY A 124 1.13 1.75 19.99
CA GLY A 124 0.00 1.57 20.91
C GLY A 124 -0.86 0.33 20.63
N ALA A 125 -0.80 -0.23 19.42
CA ALA A 125 -1.55 -1.42 19.03
C ALA A 125 -1.24 -2.65 19.90
N LYS A 126 -2.24 -3.52 20.13
CA LYS A 126 -2.10 -4.71 20.98
C LYS A 126 -2.48 -5.99 20.24
N VAL A 127 -1.65 -7.02 20.39
CA VAL A 127 -1.89 -8.38 19.88
C VAL A 127 -1.72 -9.37 21.03
N THR A 128 -2.64 -10.33 21.17
CA THR A 128 -2.56 -11.41 22.15
C THR A 128 -2.43 -12.75 21.43
N VAL A 129 -1.53 -13.62 21.89
CA VAL A 129 -1.37 -15.01 21.45
C VAL A 129 -1.76 -15.93 22.61
N VAL A 130 -2.67 -16.86 22.35
CA VAL A 130 -3.16 -17.85 23.33
C VAL A 130 -2.94 -19.25 22.78
N ALA A 131 -2.06 -20.01 23.42
CA ALA A 131 -1.92 -21.45 23.22
C ALA A 131 -3.08 -22.19 23.91
N SER A 132 -3.66 -23.18 23.22
CA SER A 132 -4.68 -24.04 23.81
C SER A 132 -4.03 -25.13 24.67
N LYS A 133 -4.40 -25.24 25.96
CA LYS A 133 -3.89 -26.28 26.88
C LYS A 133 -4.23 -27.71 26.44
N THR A 134 -5.25 -27.90 25.59
CA THR A 134 -5.82 -29.21 25.24
C THR A 134 -5.88 -29.49 23.74
N SER A 135 -5.37 -28.61 22.89
CA SER A 135 -5.31 -28.82 21.44
C SER A 135 -4.12 -28.11 20.82
N GLN A 136 -3.62 -28.61 19.68
CA GLN A 136 -2.39 -28.17 19.02
C GLN A 136 -2.54 -26.83 18.28
N ARG A 137 -3.25 -25.86 18.89
CA ARG A 137 -3.81 -24.67 18.25
C ARG A 137 -3.40 -23.40 19.00
N TYR A 138 -2.98 -22.38 18.26
CA TYR A 138 -2.57 -21.09 18.79
C TYR A 138 -3.45 -19.99 18.20
N ARG A 139 -4.20 -19.29 19.04
CA ARG A 139 -5.07 -18.18 18.64
C ARG A 139 -4.32 -16.86 18.76
N ILE A 140 -4.23 -16.12 17.66
CA ILE A 140 -3.69 -14.76 17.62
C ILE A 140 -4.87 -13.80 17.46
N GLN A 141 -4.92 -12.72 18.24
CA GLN A 141 -6.09 -11.83 18.27
C GLN A 141 -5.73 -10.36 18.53
N SER A 142 -6.40 -9.43 17.84
CA SER A 142 -6.18 -7.98 17.91
C SER A 142 -7.42 -7.18 17.48
N ASP A 143 -7.44 -5.87 17.75
CA ASP A 143 -8.51 -4.94 17.34
C ASP A 143 -8.28 -4.25 15.99
N CYS A 144 -7.10 -4.47 15.40
CA CYS A 144 -6.73 -4.15 14.03
C CYS A 144 -6.29 -5.45 13.32
N PHE A 145 -6.53 -5.55 12.01
CA PHE A 145 -6.28 -6.79 11.27
C PHE A 145 -4.79 -6.93 10.94
N GLU A 146 -4.22 -5.82 10.50
CA GLU A 146 -2.88 -5.66 9.97
C GLU A 146 -1.80 -5.95 11.03
N ASP A 147 -2.04 -5.49 12.26
CA ASP A 147 -1.09 -5.56 13.38
C ASP A 147 -0.80 -7.01 13.83
N MET A 148 -1.69 -7.97 13.51
CA MET A 148 -1.44 -9.38 13.78
C MET A 148 -0.25 -9.93 12.98
N TRP A 149 0.08 -9.36 11.82
CA TRP A 149 1.07 -9.88 10.87
C TRP A 149 2.41 -10.25 11.51
N LEU A 150 3.12 -9.28 12.10
CA LEU A 150 4.47 -9.51 12.65
C LEU A 150 4.48 -10.58 13.75
N VAL A 151 3.42 -10.65 14.56
CA VAL A 151 3.31 -11.63 15.65
C VAL A 151 3.02 -13.03 15.11
N VAL A 152 2.17 -13.17 14.08
CA VAL A 152 1.95 -14.46 13.39
C VAL A 152 3.23 -14.91 12.66
N LYS A 153 3.93 -14.00 11.97
CA LYS A 153 5.22 -14.26 11.30
C LYS A 153 6.25 -14.80 12.29
N GLU A 154 6.46 -14.10 13.39
CA GLU A 154 7.49 -14.46 14.37
C GLU A 154 7.12 -15.76 15.13
N LEU A 155 5.84 -15.96 15.48
CA LEU A 155 5.36 -17.22 16.06
C LEU A 155 5.67 -18.41 15.16
N VAL A 156 5.34 -18.31 13.87
CA VAL A 156 5.62 -19.34 12.86
C VAL A 156 7.11 -19.60 12.73
N GLN A 157 7.92 -18.56 12.53
CA GLN A 157 9.37 -18.72 12.35
C GLN A 157 10.07 -19.25 13.60
N ARG A 158 9.60 -18.90 14.81
CA ARG A 158 10.17 -19.43 16.05
C ARG A 158 9.77 -20.88 16.30
N PHE A 159 8.56 -21.32 15.94
CA PHE A 159 8.21 -22.73 15.96
C PHE A 159 9.07 -23.56 15.01
N ASP A 160 9.30 -23.09 13.78
CA ASP A 160 10.21 -23.77 12.84
C ASP A 160 11.62 -23.92 13.44
N LYS A 161 12.16 -22.84 14.01
CA LYS A 161 13.46 -22.83 14.70
C LYS A 161 13.49 -23.71 15.96
N HIS A 162 12.37 -23.83 16.69
CA HIS A 162 12.25 -24.62 17.92
C HIS A 162 12.20 -26.12 17.61
N PHE A 163 11.27 -26.55 16.76
CA PHE A 163 11.10 -27.96 16.41
C PHE A 163 12.28 -28.52 15.61
N SER A 164 12.90 -27.70 14.75
CA SER A 164 14.17 -28.05 14.08
C SER A 164 15.30 -28.32 15.09
N LYS A 165 15.45 -27.49 16.15
CA LYS A 165 16.43 -27.74 17.23
C LYS A 165 16.14 -28.99 18.05
N LEU A 166 14.87 -29.40 18.16
CA LEU A 166 14.47 -30.66 18.79
C LEU A 166 14.61 -31.88 17.85
N GLY A 167 15.09 -31.69 16.61
CA GLY A 167 15.26 -32.76 15.63
C GLY A 167 13.96 -33.24 14.97
N VAL A 168 12.83 -32.55 15.17
CA VAL A 168 11.53 -32.90 14.60
C VAL A 168 11.52 -32.53 13.11
N LYS A 169 11.51 -33.54 12.24
CA LYS A 169 11.61 -33.39 10.78
C LYS A 169 10.27 -33.22 10.06
N ASP A 170 9.18 -33.60 10.71
CA ASP A 170 7.82 -33.63 10.15
C ASP A 170 6.92 -32.51 10.72
N PHE A 171 7.51 -31.47 11.32
CA PHE A 171 6.74 -30.34 11.85
C PHE A 171 5.89 -29.68 10.75
N LYS A 172 4.59 -29.57 11.02
CA LYS A 172 3.59 -28.98 10.15
C LYS A 172 2.78 -27.96 10.92
N LYS A 173 2.51 -26.87 10.22
CA LYS A 173 1.69 -25.72 10.63
C LYS A 173 0.65 -25.49 9.54
N SER A 174 -0.58 -25.17 9.92
CA SER A 174 -1.69 -25.01 8.97
C SER A 174 -2.71 -23.98 9.43
N PHE A 175 -3.58 -23.57 8.52
CA PHE A 175 -4.69 -22.65 8.79
C PHE A 175 -6.00 -23.24 8.28
N SER A 176 -6.91 -23.60 9.19
CA SER A 176 -8.21 -24.21 8.86
C SER A 176 -9.38 -23.22 8.87
N GLY A 177 -9.11 -21.91 8.93
CA GLY A 177 -10.14 -20.87 8.94
C GLY A 177 -10.49 -20.36 7.54
N PRO A 178 -11.59 -19.59 7.40
CA PRO A 178 -11.82 -18.80 6.19
C PRO A 178 -10.74 -17.72 6.05
N LEU A 179 -10.35 -17.40 4.80
CA LEU A 179 -9.45 -16.27 4.55
C LEU A 179 -10.17 -14.94 4.88
N PRO A 180 -9.53 -13.99 5.59
CA PRO A 180 -10.09 -12.71 6.02
C PRO A 180 -10.14 -11.69 4.86
N MET A 181 -10.85 -12.06 3.79
CA MET A 181 -10.91 -11.30 2.53
C MET A 181 -11.62 -9.95 2.72
N GLN A 182 -12.60 -9.86 3.61
CA GLN A 182 -13.35 -8.62 3.82
C GLN A 182 -12.52 -7.58 4.58
N GLU A 183 -11.80 -8.02 5.63
CA GLU A 183 -10.88 -7.21 6.41
C GLU A 183 -9.75 -6.68 5.52
N TYR A 184 -9.10 -7.57 4.77
CA TYR A 184 -8.06 -7.21 3.81
C TYR A 184 -8.54 -6.18 2.77
N PHE A 185 -9.76 -6.33 2.25
CA PHE A 185 -10.32 -5.40 1.27
C PHE A 185 -10.71 -4.03 1.84
N LEU A 186 -10.82 -3.86 3.17
CA LEU A 186 -10.94 -2.55 3.80
C LEU A 186 -9.59 -1.81 3.80
N SER A 187 -8.48 -2.50 4.10
CA SER A 187 -7.13 -1.92 4.01
C SER A 187 -6.81 -1.48 2.57
N VAL A 188 -7.24 -2.26 1.57
CA VAL A 188 -7.14 -1.90 0.14
C VAL A 188 -7.96 -0.65 -0.21
N ASP A 189 -9.21 -0.55 0.23
CA ASP A 189 -10.03 0.64 -0.06
C ASP A 189 -9.51 1.90 0.60
N HIS A 190 -9.02 1.79 1.84
CA HIS A 190 -8.48 2.93 2.58
C HIS A 190 -7.23 3.51 1.89
N HIS A 191 -6.33 2.63 1.44
CA HIS A 191 -5.17 3.02 0.65
C HIS A 191 -5.56 3.71 -0.66
N PHE A 192 -6.46 3.10 -1.45
CA PHE A 192 -6.94 3.65 -2.71
C PHE A 192 -7.61 5.03 -2.52
N GLN A 193 -8.40 5.21 -1.46
CA GLN A 193 -9.03 6.49 -1.13
C GLN A 193 -7.98 7.59 -0.87
N LEU A 194 -6.91 7.28 -0.15
CA LEU A 194 -5.82 8.23 0.11
C LEU A 194 -5.01 8.57 -1.16
N ARG A 195 -4.84 7.62 -2.11
CA ARG A 195 -4.27 7.90 -3.44
C ARG A 195 -5.15 8.84 -4.26
N VAL A 196 -6.46 8.59 -4.28
CA VAL A 196 -7.44 9.45 -4.97
C VAL A 196 -7.46 10.86 -4.35
N SER A 197 -7.39 10.97 -3.02
CA SER A 197 -7.27 12.25 -2.32
C SER A 197 -5.94 12.96 -2.63
N ALA A 198 -4.82 12.24 -2.71
CA ALA A 198 -3.52 12.81 -3.10
C ALA A 198 -3.58 13.47 -4.50
N GLN A 199 -4.21 12.80 -5.48
CA GLN A 199 -4.42 13.37 -6.81
C GLN A 199 -5.29 14.64 -6.77
N GLN A 200 -6.38 14.64 -6.00
CA GLN A 200 -7.25 15.81 -5.86
C GLN A 200 -6.51 17.02 -5.26
N TYR A 201 -5.67 16.81 -4.23
CA TYR A 201 -4.83 17.88 -3.68
C TYR A 201 -3.80 18.37 -4.70
N GLN A 202 -3.17 17.48 -5.46
CA GLN A 202 -2.20 17.84 -6.50
C GLN A 202 -2.84 18.68 -7.62
N ASP A 203 -4.07 18.34 -8.04
CA ASP A 203 -4.81 19.08 -9.06
C ASP A 203 -5.22 20.48 -8.56
N LEU A 204 -5.76 20.57 -7.33
CA LEU A 204 -6.13 21.85 -6.70
C LEU A 204 -4.91 22.76 -6.45
N LEU A 205 -3.77 22.19 -6.03
CA LEU A 205 -2.50 22.91 -5.91
C LEU A 205 -2.02 23.42 -7.27
N SER A 206 -2.15 22.63 -8.33
CA SER A 206 -1.81 23.04 -9.70
C SER A 206 -2.66 24.23 -10.15
N GLU A 207 -3.98 24.19 -9.95
CA GLU A 207 -4.88 25.32 -10.23
C GLU A 207 -4.48 26.58 -9.47
N ARG A 208 -4.32 26.49 -8.15
CA ARG A 208 -3.98 27.66 -7.31
C ARG A 208 -2.59 28.20 -7.63
N ALA A 209 -1.62 27.35 -7.94
CA ALA A 209 -0.31 27.77 -8.41
C ALA A 209 -0.37 28.50 -9.77
N VAL A 210 -1.27 28.11 -10.69
CA VAL A 210 -1.51 28.86 -11.94
C VAL A 210 -2.14 30.24 -11.65
N GLN A 211 -3.16 30.29 -10.78
CA GLN A 211 -3.83 31.54 -10.39
C GLN A 211 -2.85 32.51 -9.68
N PHE A 212 -2.10 32.03 -8.70
CA PHE A 212 -1.11 32.80 -7.95
C PHE A 212 -0.07 33.44 -8.90
N ARG A 213 0.52 32.64 -9.81
CA ARG A 213 1.45 33.15 -10.82
C ARG A 213 0.79 34.14 -11.79
N ALA A 214 -0.50 34.04 -12.07
CA ALA A 214 -1.22 35.03 -12.89
C ALA A 214 -1.37 36.37 -12.14
N ILE A 215 -1.72 36.35 -10.85
CA ILE A 215 -1.83 37.54 -10.00
C ILE A 215 -0.45 38.21 -9.84
N GLN A 216 0.59 37.45 -9.51
CA GLN A 216 1.98 37.94 -9.42
C GLN A 216 2.44 38.63 -10.71
N ARG A 217 2.18 38.04 -11.89
CA ARG A 217 2.52 38.66 -13.19
C ARG A 217 1.74 39.97 -13.40
N ARG A 218 0.47 40.04 -13.03
CA ARG A 218 -0.35 41.26 -13.16
C ARG A 218 0.11 42.37 -12.22
N LEU A 219 0.46 42.04 -10.98
CA LEU A 219 1.07 42.96 -10.02
C LEU A 219 2.44 43.46 -10.49
N LEU A 220 3.32 42.56 -10.97
CA LEU A 220 4.64 42.94 -11.46
C LEU A 220 4.59 43.84 -12.70
N THR A 221 3.59 43.67 -13.57
CA THR A 221 3.32 44.62 -14.67
C THR A 221 2.83 45.98 -14.16
N ARG A 222 2.00 46.02 -13.10
CA ARG A 222 1.56 47.29 -12.46
C ARG A 222 2.71 48.01 -11.77
N PHE A 223 3.55 47.32 -11.01
CA PHE A 223 4.72 47.91 -10.33
C PHE A 223 5.85 48.34 -11.28
N LYS A 224 5.81 47.91 -12.55
CA LYS A 224 6.73 48.38 -13.61
C LYS A 224 6.19 49.59 -14.40
N ASP A 225 4.93 49.96 -14.19
CA ASP A 225 4.38 51.19 -14.76
C ASP A 225 4.99 52.40 -14.04
N LYS A 226 5.37 53.45 -14.79
CA LYS A 226 5.84 54.72 -14.21
C LYS A 226 4.68 55.58 -13.71
N THR A 227 3.45 55.22 -14.08
CA THR A 227 2.22 55.92 -13.74
C THR A 227 1.54 55.19 -12.56
N PRO A 228 1.36 55.83 -11.39
CA PRO A 228 0.81 55.16 -10.22
C PRO A 228 -0.69 54.84 -10.39
N ALA A 229 -0.98 53.64 -10.88
CA ALA A 229 -2.34 53.12 -11.03
C ALA A 229 -2.77 52.28 -9.79
N PRO A 230 -4.01 52.42 -9.29
CA PRO A 230 -4.50 51.60 -8.18
C PRO A 230 -4.41 50.09 -8.44
N LEU A 231 -4.05 49.32 -7.41
CA LEU A 231 -3.87 47.86 -7.53
C LEU A 231 -5.19 47.07 -7.68
N GLN A 232 -6.36 47.71 -7.48
CA GLN A 232 -7.68 47.07 -7.67
C GLN A 232 -7.84 45.76 -6.88
N ASN A 233 -7.39 45.77 -5.61
CA ASN A 233 -7.45 44.64 -4.66
C ASN A 233 -6.66 43.39 -5.11
N LEU A 234 -5.73 43.52 -6.07
CA LEU A 234 -4.86 42.42 -6.51
C LEU A 234 -3.88 41.95 -5.43
N ASP A 235 -3.54 42.84 -4.51
CA ASP A 235 -2.85 42.59 -3.25
C ASP A 235 -3.69 41.70 -2.32
N THR A 236 -4.93 42.08 -1.99
CA THR A 236 -5.83 41.24 -1.19
C THR A 236 -6.08 39.87 -1.85
N LEU A 237 -6.18 39.84 -3.18
CA LEU A 237 -6.33 38.60 -3.94
C LEU A 237 -5.07 37.74 -3.93
N LEU A 238 -3.88 38.35 -3.91
CA LEU A 238 -2.61 37.63 -3.78
C LEU A 238 -2.53 36.93 -2.43
N ASP A 239 -2.81 37.65 -1.33
CA ASP A 239 -2.75 37.12 0.04
C ASP A 239 -3.78 36.01 0.28
N ALA A 240 -5.00 36.19 -0.23
CA ALA A 240 -6.04 35.16 -0.19
C ALA A 240 -5.65 33.91 -1.00
N THR A 241 -5.01 34.08 -2.17
CA THR A 241 -4.55 32.94 -2.98
C THR A 241 -3.34 32.26 -2.35
N TYR A 242 -2.41 33.01 -1.76
CA TYR A 242 -1.27 32.48 -1.00
C TYR A 242 -1.76 31.62 0.18
N SER A 243 -2.71 32.13 0.96
CA SER A 243 -3.32 31.41 2.08
C SER A 243 -3.98 30.10 1.64
N GLN A 244 -4.65 30.09 0.48
CA GLN A 244 -5.21 28.86 -0.11
C GLN A 244 -4.13 27.87 -0.58
N VAL A 245 -3.01 28.34 -1.14
CA VAL A 245 -1.88 27.47 -1.52
C VAL A 245 -1.24 26.83 -0.28
N MET A 246 -1.05 27.59 0.80
CA MET A 246 -0.49 27.06 2.06
C MET A 246 -1.41 26.00 2.67
N ALA A 247 -2.70 26.29 2.85
CA ALA A 247 -3.65 25.33 3.42
C ALA A 247 -3.82 24.05 2.57
N LEU A 248 -3.73 24.15 1.24
CA LEU A 248 -3.73 22.98 0.36
C LEU A 248 -2.41 22.18 0.44
N ALA A 249 -1.27 22.84 0.68
CA ALA A 249 0.01 22.16 0.86
C ALA A 249 0.06 21.38 2.17
N GLU A 250 -0.38 21.99 3.27
CA GLU A 250 -0.54 21.34 4.59
C GLU A 250 -1.45 20.10 4.49
N ALA A 251 -2.63 20.24 3.87
CA ALA A 251 -3.54 19.12 3.66
C ALA A 251 -2.97 18.01 2.73
N ALA A 252 -2.14 18.37 1.75
CA ALA A 252 -1.45 17.41 0.89
C ALA A 252 -0.35 16.65 1.65
N GLU A 253 0.38 17.30 2.56
CA GLU A 253 1.38 16.66 3.41
C GLU A 253 0.75 15.73 4.45
N ASP A 254 -0.33 16.14 5.11
CA ASP A 254 -1.11 15.28 6.02
C ASP A 254 -1.70 14.06 5.28
N ASN A 255 -2.17 14.24 4.05
CA ASN A 255 -2.65 13.12 3.22
C ASN A 255 -1.50 12.19 2.79
N ARG A 256 -0.32 12.73 2.46
CA ARG A 256 0.86 11.93 2.12
C ARG A 256 1.33 11.08 3.31
N ALA A 257 1.40 11.65 4.51
CA ALA A 257 1.76 10.92 5.72
C ALA A 257 0.77 9.77 6.02
N GLN A 258 -0.54 10.02 5.84
CA GLN A 258 -1.57 8.97 5.95
C GLN A 258 -1.44 7.91 4.86
N LEU A 259 -1.11 8.28 3.61
CA LEU A 259 -0.91 7.33 2.51
C LEU A 259 0.31 6.42 2.77
N GLU A 260 1.42 6.97 3.25
CA GLU A 260 2.61 6.21 3.65
C GLU A 260 2.30 5.20 4.78
N GLU A 261 1.52 5.60 5.78
CA GLU A 261 1.03 4.71 6.84
C GLU A 261 0.07 3.63 6.29
N ALA A 262 -0.90 4.02 5.46
CA ALA A 262 -1.89 3.11 4.89
C ALA A 262 -1.24 2.07 3.96
N PHE A 263 -0.21 2.44 3.21
CA PHE A 263 0.56 1.53 2.37
C PHE A 263 1.31 0.48 3.21
N VAL A 264 1.93 0.88 4.34
CA VAL A 264 2.60 -0.06 5.25
C VAL A 264 1.60 -0.96 5.97
N ARG A 265 0.45 -0.44 6.41
CA ARG A 265 -0.67 -1.25 6.94
C ARG A 265 -1.16 -2.27 5.90
N LEU A 266 -1.37 -1.84 4.66
CA LEU A 266 -1.76 -2.71 3.55
C LEU A 266 -0.71 -3.79 3.31
N ARG A 267 0.59 -3.48 3.28
CA ARG A 267 1.64 -4.51 3.14
C ARG A 267 1.59 -5.55 4.26
N SER A 268 1.36 -5.16 5.52
CA SER A 268 1.13 -6.11 6.63
C SER A 268 -0.11 -6.99 6.39
N ALA A 269 -1.23 -6.39 5.96
CA ALA A 269 -2.47 -7.10 5.62
C ALA A 269 -2.24 -8.12 4.49
N THR A 270 -1.49 -7.73 3.45
CA THR A 270 -1.14 -8.55 2.30
C THR A 270 -0.23 -9.73 2.70
N HIS A 271 0.88 -9.49 3.41
CA HIS A 271 1.75 -10.57 3.86
C HIS A 271 1.00 -11.56 4.78
N LEU A 272 0.08 -11.06 5.63
CA LEU A 272 -0.77 -11.92 6.45
C LEU A 272 -1.71 -12.78 5.60
N LEU A 273 -2.36 -12.21 4.58
CA LEU A 273 -3.17 -12.97 3.62
C LEU A 273 -2.34 -14.03 2.89
N VAL A 274 -1.13 -13.69 2.44
CA VAL A 274 -0.20 -14.62 1.78
C VAL A 274 0.13 -15.79 2.71
N LEU A 275 0.52 -15.52 3.96
CA LEU A 275 0.85 -16.57 4.93
C LEU A 275 -0.37 -17.46 5.24
N LEU A 276 -1.56 -16.90 5.42
CA LEU A 276 -2.77 -17.68 5.67
C LEU A 276 -3.15 -18.56 4.47
N LEU A 277 -3.02 -18.05 3.24
CA LEU A 277 -3.25 -18.85 2.03
C LEU A 277 -2.21 -19.98 1.94
N SER A 278 -0.92 -19.68 2.13
CA SER A 278 0.16 -20.69 2.15
C SER A 278 -0.05 -21.77 3.22
N LEU A 279 -0.47 -21.40 4.43
CA LEU A 279 -0.77 -22.34 5.53
C LEU A 279 -2.07 -23.15 5.30
N SER A 280 -3.04 -22.62 4.54
CA SER A 280 -4.27 -23.35 4.24
C SER A 280 -4.10 -24.39 3.12
N GLN A 281 -3.23 -24.11 2.14
CA GLN A 281 -3.03 -24.98 0.96
C GLN A 281 -1.72 -25.79 1.00
N GLY A 282 -0.86 -25.56 1.99
CA GLY A 282 0.43 -26.24 2.10
C GLY A 282 1.42 -25.86 1.00
N LEU A 283 1.44 -24.58 0.60
CA LEU A 283 2.29 -24.09 -0.48
C LEU A 283 3.79 -24.22 -0.14
N THR A 284 4.61 -24.51 -1.15
CA THR A 284 6.08 -24.53 -0.98
C THR A 284 6.65 -23.12 -0.76
N PRO A 285 7.91 -22.98 -0.31
CA PRO A 285 8.57 -21.68 -0.23
C PRO A 285 8.60 -20.94 -1.58
N ASP A 286 8.85 -21.63 -2.68
CA ASP A 286 8.88 -21.03 -4.03
C ASP A 286 7.49 -20.56 -4.47
N GLN A 287 6.45 -21.35 -4.18
CA GLN A 287 5.05 -20.96 -4.45
C GLN A 287 4.63 -19.76 -3.60
N THR A 288 5.10 -19.69 -2.35
CA THR A 288 4.90 -18.53 -1.47
C THR A 288 5.65 -17.31 -1.99
N ALA A 289 6.88 -17.46 -2.49
CA ALA A 289 7.66 -16.36 -3.07
C ALA A 289 7.03 -15.82 -4.36
N ILE A 290 6.47 -16.68 -5.23
CA ILE A 290 5.67 -16.25 -6.40
C ILE A 290 4.45 -15.43 -5.96
N LEU A 291 3.77 -15.87 -4.91
CA LEU A 291 2.58 -15.21 -4.37
C LEU A 291 2.92 -13.87 -3.68
N GLU A 292 4.03 -13.80 -2.93
CA GLU A 292 4.56 -12.53 -2.38
C GLU A 292 4.92 -11.57 -3.51
N ALA A 293 5.70 -11.99 -4.50
CA ALA A 293 6.07 -11.15 -5.66
C ALA A 293 4.84 -10.69 -6.48
N THR A 294 3.75 -11.45 -6.46
CA THR A 294 2.49 -11.09 -7.15
C THR A 294 1.69 -10.04 -6.38
N LEU A 295 1.58 -10.15 -5.05
CA LEU A 295 0.74 -9.28 -4.22
C LEU A 295 1.51 -8.11 -3.58
N LEU A 296 2.83 -8.16 -3.52
CA LEU A 296 3.72 -7.13 -2.96
C LEU A 296 4.73 -6.62 -4.03
N PRO A 297 4.27 -6.17 -5.22
CA PRO A 297 5.17 -5.81 -6.33
C PRO A 297 5.98 -4.54 -6.09
N LEU A 298 5.62 -3.71 -5.09
CA LEU A 298 6.26 -2.43 -4.78
C LEU A 298 6.70 -2.36 -3.32
N LEU A 299 7.83 -1.67 -3.07
CA LEU A 299 8.29 -1.33 -1.73
C LEU A 299 7.73 -0.01 -1.19
N GLN A 300 7.27 0.87 -2.09
CA GLN A 300 6.59 2.15 -1.82
C GLN A 300 5.76 2.54 -3.05
N ASP A 301 4.72 3.35 -2.85
CA ASP A 301 3.96 3.99 -3.92
C ASP A 301 4.76 5.16 -4.55
N THR A 302 4.43 5.52 -5.80
CA THR A 302 4.97 6.71 -6.49
C THR A 302 3.84 7.48 -7.20
N PRO A 303 4.01 8.77 -7.55
CA PRO A 303 2.96 9.55 -8.21
C PRO A 303 2.53 9.02 -9.58
N GLN A 304 3.35 8.18 -10.23
CA GLN A 304 3.08 7.60 -11.55
C GLN A 304 2.68 6.12 -11.49
N LEU A 305 3.05 5.41 -10.43
CA LEU A 305 2.83 3.97 -10.27
C LEU A 305 2.67 3.62 -8.79
N GLY A 306 1.54 3.02 -8.44
CA GLY A 306 1.26 2.53 -7.10
C GLY A 306 0.72 1.11 -7.08
N TRP A 307 0.33 0.67 -5.89
CA TRP A 307 0.08 -0.73 -5.59
C TRP A 307 -1.09 -1.35 -6.39
N GLU A 308 -2.22 -0.67 -6.54
CA GLU A 308 -3.45 -1.25 -7.11
C GLU A 308 -3.27 -1.72 -8.56
N GLU A 309 -2.75 -0.86 -9.44
CA GLU A 309 -2.50 -1.20 -10.85
C GLU A 309 -1.36 -2.22 -11.01
N SER A 310 -0.33 -2.14 -10.16
CA SER A 310 0.79 -3.10 -10.16
C SER A 310 0.33 -4.50 -9.74
N CYS A 311 -0.46 -4.57 -8.67
CA CYS A 311 -1.03 -5.80 -8.14
C CYS A 311 -2.09 -6.37 -9.11
N ASP A 312 -2.95 -5.54 -9.71
CA ASP A 312 -3.92 -6.03 -10.69
C ASP A 312 -3.24 -6.60 -11.94
N ALA A 313 -2.18 -5.94 -12.43
CA ALA A 313 -1.39 -6.45 -13.56
C ALA A 313 -0.71 -7.79 -13.22
N ALA A 314 -0.08 -7.91 -12.05
CA ALA A 314 0.58 -9.13 -11.60
C ALA A 314 -0.42 -10.29 -11.38
N VAL A 315 -1.51 -10.05 -10.65
CA VAL A 315 -2.57 -11.06 -10.44
C VAL A 315 -3.25 -11.42 -11.76
N SER A 316 -3.49 -10.46 -12.66
CA SER A 316 -4.02 -10.73 -14.01
C SER A 316 -3.05 -11.51 -14.90
N HIS A 317 -1.74 -11.42 -14.67
CA HIS A 317 -0.76 -12.27 -15.33
C HIS A 317 -0.78 -13.69 -14.75
N LEU A 318 -0.77 -13.84 -13.42
CA LEU A 318 -0.82 -15.14 -12.73
C LEU A 318 -2.10 -15.93 -13.05
N LEU A 319 -3.24 -15.24 -13.15
CA LEU A 319 -4.55 -15.79 -13.54
C LEU A 319 -4.64 -16.24 -15.02
N ARG A 320 -3.72 -15.78 -15.87
CA ARG A 320 -3.63 -16.15 -17.30
C ARG A 320 -2.56 -17.18 -17.59
N SER A 321 -1.49 -17.20 -16.79
CA SER A 321 -0.38 -18.15 -16.86
C SER A 321 -0.62 -19.33 -15.91
N CYS A 322 -0.02 -19.32 -14.72
CA CYS A 322 0.03 -20.45 -13.78
C CYS A 322 -1.35 -20.99 -13.37
N LEU A 323 -2.36 -20.13 -13.28
CA LEU A 323 -3.71 -20.48 -12.83
C LEU A 323 -4.73 -20.50 -13.97
N SER A 324 -4.32 -20.69 -15.24
CA SER A 324 -5.23 -20.69 -16.39
C SER A 324 -6.35 -21.76 -16.30
N ARG A 325 -7.44 -21.60 -17.07
CA ARG A 325 -8.52 -22.61 -17.15
C ARG A 325 -8.23 -23.69 -18.20
N SER A 326 -7.49 -23.37 -19.24
CA SER A 326 -6.99 -24.32 -20.23
C SER A 326 -5.71 -23.79 -20.88
N PRO A 327 -4.84 -24.67 -21.41
CA PRO A 327 -3.66 -24.27 -22.18
C PRO A 327 -4.01 -23.41 -23.41
N LYS A 328 -5.21 -23.59 -23.99
CA LYS A 328 -5.69 -22.81 -25.13
C LYS A 328 -6.04 -21.37 -24.75
N ASP A 329 -6.68 -21.16 -23.60
CA ASP A 329 -6.95 -19.81 -23.07
C ASP A 329 -5.62 -19.09 -22.74
N GLN A 330 -4.67 -19.82 -22.14
CA GLN A 330 -3.34 -19.34 -21.80
C GLN A 330 -2.57 -18.89 -23.05
N ALA A 331 -2.44 -19.75 -24.06
CA ALA A 331 -1.79 -19.40 -25.32
C ALA A 331 -2.47 -18.17 -26.00
N THR A 332 -3.80 -18.16 -26.05
CA THR A 332 -4.56 -17.07 -26.68
C THR A 332 -4.39 -15.73 -25.96
N SER A 333 -4.31 -15.72 -24.62
CA SER A 333 -4.20 -14.48 -23.84
C SER A 333 -2.76 -14.06 -23.51
N LEU A 334 -1.77 -14.92 -23.79
CA LEU A 334 -0.34 -14.54 -23.87
C LEU A 334 0.03 -14.01 -25.26
N ALA A 335 -0.63 -14.48 -26.33
CA ALA A 335 -0.44 -13.96 -27.69
C ALA A 335 -1.04 -12.55 -27.93
N GLN A 336 -1.74 -11.97 -26.94
CA GLN A 336 -2.24 -10.61 -27.00
C GLN A 336 -1.10 -9.60 -26.78
N ALA A 337 -0.54 -9.09 -27.88
CA ALA A 337 0.49 -8.06 -27.88
C ALA A 337 -0.04 -6.73 -27.31
N GLY A 338 0.18 -6.53 -26.02
CA GLY A 338 -0.24 -5.33 -25.28
C GLY A 338 -0.25 -5.58 -23.79
N GLY A 339 0.76 -5.06 -23.07
CA GLY A 339 0.73 -5.03 -21.61
C GLY A 339 -0.43 -4.16 -21.11
N PRO A 340 -1.00 -4.43 -19.91
CA PRO A 340 -1.99 -3.53 -19.33
C PRO A 340 -1.37 -2.14 -19.13
N VAL A 341 -2.08 -1.09 -19.54
CA VAL A 341 -1.67 0.29 -19.27
C VAL A 341 -1.74 0.49 -17.76
N LEU A 342 -0.59 0.79 -17.15
CA LEU A 342 -0.47 1.05 -15.71
C LEU A 342 -0.84 2.51 -15.44
N GLY A 343 -1.65 2.72 -14.41
CA GLY A 343 -2.11 4.03 -13.94
C GLY A 343 -3.29 3.86 -12.98
N LEU A 344 -3.57 4.91 -12.18
CA LEU A 344 -4.57 4.88 -11.11
C LEU A 344 -5.95 4.37 -11.62
N PRO A 345 -6.48 3.26 -11.08
CA PRO A 345 -7.78 2.74 -11.50
C PRO A 345 -8.94 3.61 -11.03
N ARG A 346 -10.13 3.45 -11.62
CA ARG A 346 -11.35 4.17 -11.20
C ARG A 346 -11.94 3.66 -9.89
N ASP A 347 -11.74 2.37 -9.59
CA ASP A 347 -12.23 1.68 -8.41
C ASP A 347 -11.38 0.44 -8.11
N THR A 348 -11.53 -0.11 -6.90
CA THR A 348 -10.85 -1.34 -6.44
C THR A 348 -11.59 -2.63 -6.84
N ALA A 349 -12.78 -2.56 -7.44
CA ALA A 349 -13.68 -3.69 -7.58
C ALA A 349 -13.20 -4.73 -8.61
N ARG A 350 -12.41 -4.32 -9.62
CA ARG A 350 -11.71 -5.25 -10.52
C ARG A 350 -10.62 -6.02 -9.76
N LEU A 351 -9.71 -5.30 -9.10
CA LEU A 351 -8.59 -5.88 -8.34
C LEU A 351 -9.08 -6.88 -7.29
N LYS A 352 -10.10 -6.51 -6.51
CA LYS A 352 -10.74 -7.41 -5.52
C LYS A 352 -11.26 -8.70 -6.15
N LYS A 353 -11.98 -8.61 -7.28
CA LYS A 353 -12.47 -9.80 -8.00
C LYS A 353 -11.32 -10.68 -8.48
N HIS A 354 -10.21 -10.10 -8.94
CA HIS A 354 -9.03 -10.85 -9.35
C HIS A 354 -8.32 -11.53 -8.18
N ILE A 355 -8.10 -10.84 -7.04
CA ILE A 355 -7.48 -11.45 -5.85
C ILE A 355 -8.37 -12.58 -5.30
N THR A 356 -9.69 -12.37 -5.19
CA THR A 356 -10.63 -13.44 -4.80
C THR A 356 -10.54 -14.62 -5.75
N LEU A 357 -10.58 -14.39 -7.07
CA LEU A 357 -10.49 -15.45 -8.09
C LEU A 357 -9.15 -16.19 -8.06
N MET A 358 -8.06 -15.52 -7.69
CA MET A 358 -6.75 -16.13 -7.50
C MET A 358 -6.75 -17.06 -6.28
N CYS A 359 -7.21 -16.58 -5.12
CA CYS A 359 -7.37 -17.40 -3.91
C CYS A 359 -8.27 -18.61 -4.18
N ASP A 360 -9.38 -18.41 -4.91
CA ASP A 360 -10.32 -19.44 -5.33
C ASP A 360 -9.67 -20.54 -6.19
N ARG A 361 -8.80 -20.17 -7.13
CA ARG A 361 -8.13 -21.14 -8.03
C ARG A 361 -7.00 -21.89 -7.32
N ILE A 362 -6.23 -21.22 -6.46
CA ILE A 362 -5.20 -21.87 -5.63
C ILE A 362 -5.88 -22.86 -4.66
N SER A 363 -6.98 -22.47 -4.02
CA SER A 363 -7.79 -23.33 -3.13
C SER A 363 -8.48 -24.51 -3.83
N LYS A 364 -8.49 -24.52 -5.18
CA LYS A 364 -8.99 -25.62 -6.02
C LYS A 364 -7.85 -26.45 -6.62
N GLY A 365 -6.64 -26.36 -6.05
CA GLY A 365 -5.46 -27.14 -6.42
C GLY A 365 -4.55 -26.50 -7.46
N GLY A 366 -4.83 -25.27 -7.91
CA GLY A 366 -4.02 -24.54 -8.88
C GLY A 366 -2.55 -24.43 -8.47
N ARG A 367 -1.63 -24.65 -9.42
CA ARG A 367 -0.19 -24.66 -9.18
C ARG A 367 0.44 -23.31 -9.48
N LEU A 368 1.34 -22.85 -8.61
CA LEU A 368 2.14 -21.66 -8.84
C LEU A 368 3.53 -22.08 -9.33
N THR A 369 3.76 -21.97 -10.63
CA THR A 369 5.00 -22.41 -11.28
C THR A 369 5.36 -21.43 -12.39
N LEU A 370 6.54 -20.79 -12.31
CA LEU A 370 7.05 -19.88 -13.34
C LEU A 370 7.81 -20.57 -14.48
N ALA A 371 8.12 -21.87 -14.33
CA ALA A 371 8.73 -22.66 -15.41
C ALA A 371 7.76 -22.74 -16.61
N SER A 372 8.22 -22.30 -17.77
CA SER A 372 7.40 -22.28 -18.98
C SER A 372 7.38 -23.66 -19.64
N GLU A 373 6.34 -24.45 -19.38
CA GLU A 373 6.06 -25.69 -20.13
C GLU A 373 5.71 -25.42 -21.61
N ALA A 374 5.65 -24.15 -22.04
CA ALA A 374 5.54 -23.78 -23.46
C ALA A 374 6.80 -24.09 -24.30
N ASN A 375 7.84 -24.69 -23.70
CA ASN A 375 8.96 -25.29 -24.45
C ASN A 375 8.79 -26.80 -24.71
N VAL A 376 7.62 -27.37 -24.41
CA VAL A 376 7.17 -28.61 -25.08
C VAL A 376 6.86 -28.25 -26.54
N PRO A 377 7.46 -28.91 -27.56
CA PRO A 377 7.19 -28.59 -28.96
C PRO A 377 5.70 -28.77 -29.27
N VAL A 378 5.02 -27.67 -29.61
CA VAL A 378 3.62 -27.71 -30.05
C VAL A 378 3.55 -28.54 -31.34
N PRO A 379 2.70 -29.58 -31.43
CA PRO A 379 2.58 -30.38 -32.63
C PRO A 379 2.27 -29.51 -33.86
N VAL A 380 2.96 -29.80 -34.97
CA VAL A 380 3.11 -28.93 -36.16
C VAL A 380 1.78 -28.58 -36.87
N GLN A 381 0.67 -29.16 -36.45
CA GLN A 381 -0.63 -29.15 -37.15
C GLN A 381 -1.56 -27.96 -36.81
N ILE A 382 -1.06 -26.90 -36.15
CA ILE A 382 -1.84 -25.67 -35.89
C ILE A 382 -1.21 -24.41 -36.52
N GLN A 383 -0.04 -24.51 -37.17
CA GLN A 383 0.52 -23.44 -38.01
C GLN A 383 -0.20 -23.38 -39.38
N ASN A 384 -1.45 -22.91 -39.43
CA ASN A 384 -2.17 -22.74 -40.72
C ASN A 384 -3.34 -21.73 -40.71
N LEU A 385 -3.43 -20.83 -39.72
CA LEU A 385 -4.51 -19.83 -39.63
C LEU A 385 -4.02 -18.39 -39.29
N ALA A 386 -2.75 -18.09 -39.55
CA ALA A 386 -2.18 -16.76 -39.31
C ALA A 386 -1.21 -16.32 -40.44
N VAL A 387 -1.79 -15.71 -41.48
CA VAL A 387 -1.10 -14.90 -42.50
C VAL A 387 -1.97 -13.63 -42.63
N PRO A 388 -1.44 -12.43 -42.31
CA PRO A 388 -0.71 -11.67 -43.32
C PRO A 388 0.47 -10.82 -42.81
N GLY A 389 1.30 -10.34 -43.76
CA GLY A 389 2.33 -9.32 -43.52
C GLY A 389 3.70 -9.90 -43.21
N GLY A 390 4.55 -10.01 -44.24
CA GLY A 390 5.91 -10.53 -44.09
C GLY A 390 6.95 -9.45 -43.75
N VAL A 391 7.93 -9.84 -42.94
CA VAL A 391 9.28 -9.26 -42.89
C VAL A 391 10.24 -10.45 -42.78
N GLU A 392 11.25 -10.53 -43.64
CA GLU A 392 12.22 -11.63 -43.58
C GLU A 392 13.23 -11.43 -42.44
N PRO A 393 13.68 -12.52 -41.76
CA PRO A 393 14.73 -12.42 -40.75
C PRO A 393 16.09 -12.21 -41.41
N ILE A 394 16.79 -11.14 -41.01
CA ILE A 394 18.20 -10.93 -41.39
C ILE A 394 19.05 -12.01 -40.69
N ALA A 395 19.87 -12.72 -41.47
CA ALA A 395 20.80 -13.72 -40.94
C ALA A 395 22.01 -13.04 -40.28
N GLU A 396 22.48 -13.60 -39.16
CA GLU A 396 23.78 -13.22 -38.60
C GLU A 396 24.91 -13.79 -39.46
N VAL A 397 25.88 -12.95 -39.80
CA VAL A 397 27.21 -13.35 -40.29
C VAL A 397 28.24 -12.55 -39.49
N ALA A 398 29.21 -13.25 -38.93
CA ALA A 398 30.35 -12.64 -38.24
C ALA A 398 31.56 -12.56 -39.18
N GLY A 399 32.39 -11.52 -39.04
CA GLY A 399 33.70 -11.47 -39.68
C GLY A 399 34.16 -10.06 -40.06
N ASP A 400 35.11 -9.54 -39.28
CA ASP A 400 35.95 -8.36 -39.55
C ASP A 400 35.24 -7.05 -39.93
N GLY A 401 36.03 -5.98 -40.07
CA GLY A 401 35.51 -4.64 -40.35
C GLY A 401 36.49 -3.78 -41.12
N GLU A 402 35.97 -2.67 -41.64
CA GLU A 402 36.75 -1.54 -42.13
C GLU A 402 36.06 -0.24 -41.71
N GLU A 403 36.88 0.80 -41.55
CA GLU A 403 36.47 2.19 -41.32
C GLU A 403 36.01 2.81 -42.65
N LEU A 404 34.92 3.62 -42.68
CA LEU A 404 34.72 4.66 -43.70
C LEU A 404 33.52 5.61 -43.41
N GLU A 405 33.84 6.91 -43.37
CA GLU A 405 33.13 8.13 -43.83
C GLU A 405 31.58 8.30 -43.85
N LEU A 406 31.16 9.51 -43.46
CA LEU A 406 29.80 10.06 -43.61
C LEU A 406 29.77 11.22 -44.64
N PRO A 407 29.01 11.10 -45.74
CA PRO A 407 28.51 12.25 -46.50
C PRO A 407 27.03 12.10 -46.96
N PRO A 408 26.39 13.09 -47.61
CA PRO A 408 25.98 14.36 -47.00
C PRO A 408 24.48 14.69 -47.27
N GLU A 409 23.97 15.81 -46.72
CA GLU A 409 22.63 16.32 -47.06
C GLU A 409 22.49 16.75 -48.54
N VAL A 410 21.30 16.57 -49.13
CA VAL A 410 20.90 17.25 -50.37
C VAL A 410 19.50 17.85 -50.23
N THR A 411 19.42 19.17 -50.11
CA THR A 411 18.16 19.94 -50.04
C THR A 411 17.50 20.13 -51.41
N LYS A 412 16.19 20.40 -51.45
CA LYS A 412 15.50 20.97 -52.62
C LYS A 412 14.60 22.16 -52.25
N PHE A 413 14.93 23.32 -52.81
CA PHE A 413 14.27 24.62 -52.60
C PHE A 413 13.28 25.00 -53.73
N VAL A 414 12.18 25.67 -53.37
CA VAL A 414 11.47 26.68 -54.19
C VAL A 414 10.99 27.79 -53.23
N LYS A 415 11.61 28.99 -53.15
CA LYS A 415 11.39 30.23 -53.96
C LYS A 415 9.95 30.76 -53.84
N LYS A 416 9.61 32.06 -53.64
CA LYS A 416 10.15 33.43 -53.96
C LYS A 416 9.58 34.44 -52.91
N LYS A 417 9.96 35.72 -52.72
CA LYS A 417 11.05 36.63 -53.20
C LYS A 417 11.20 37.82 -52.19
N HIS A 418 12.40 38.37 -52.08
CA HIS A 418 12.82 39.61 -51.40
C HIS A 418 12.06 40.93 -51.69
N ALA A 419 12.26 41.92 -50.80
CA ALA A 419 12.89 43.23 -51.13
C ALA A 419 13.67 43.82 -49.92
N SER A 420 14.68 44.70 -50.13
CA SER A 420 15.56 45.24 -49.06
C SER A 420 16.30 46.54 -49.45
N LYS A 421 16.66 47.40 -48.46
CA LYS A 421 17.69 48.48 -48.46
C LYS A 421 18.11 48.70 -46.98
N LYS A 422 19.39 48.76 -46.55
CA LYS A 422 20.52 49.71 -46.81
C LYS A 422 20.17 51.15 -46.36
N VAL A 423 20.99 51.89 -45.60
CA VAL A 423 22.41 52.30 -45.81
C VAL A 423 23.17 52.63 -44.48
N LYS A 424 24.52 52.70 -44.54
CA LYS A 424 25.61 53.23 -43.62
C LYS A 424 25.26 53.93 -42.28
N LYS A 425 26.05 53.89 -41.18
CA LYS A 425 27.52 53.75 -40.88
C LYS A 425 28.31 55.06 -40.78
N ASP A 426 28.76 55.40 -39.55
CA ASP A 426 30.08 55.92 -39.08
C ASP A 426 29.99 56.02 -37.53
N LYS A 427 30.93 55.71 -36.62
CA LYS A 427 32.40 55.43 -36.54
C LYS A 427 33.24 56.59 -35.98
N ASP A 428 33.61 56.50 -34.69
CA ASP A 428 34.93 56.86 -34.09
C ASP A 428 34.89 56.78 -32.54
N ASN A 429 35.96 56.62 -31.75
CA ASN A 429 37.30 55.99 -31.93
C ASN A 429 38.06 55.93 -30.56
N VAL A 430 38.95 54.95 -30.31
CA VAL A 430 40.17 55.03 -29.39
C VAL A 430 39.94 55.33 -27.87
N LYS A 431 40.64 54.80 -26.84
CA LYS A 431 41.72 53.79 -26.56
C LYS A 431 41.53 53.31 -25.07
N GLU A 432 42.01 52.15 -24.58
CA GLU A 432 43.35 51.82 -24.00
C GLU A 432 43.88 52.87 -22.98
N GLU A 433 44.48 52.56 -21.81
CA GLU A 433 45.05 51.33 -21.16
C GLU A 433 44.85 51.45 -19.61
N ALA A 434 44.56 50.39 -18.82
CA ALA A 434 45.43 49.36 -18.19
C ALA A 434 46.37 49.82 -17.03
N GLY A 435 46.46 49.03 -15.94
CA GLY A 435 47.65 49.01 -15.03
C GLY A 435 47.47 49.03 -13.49
N GLY A 436 47.26 47.85 -12.85
CA GLY A 436 47.66 47.55 -11.44
C GLY A 436 46.99 48.31 -10.27
N ALA A 437 47.32 48.07 -8.99
CA ALA A 437 47.87 46.86 -8.32
C ALA A 437 47.71 46.96 -6.77
N GLU A 438 47.72 45.81 -6.08
CA GLU A 438 48.10 45.55 -4.67
C GLU A 438 47.50 46.33 -3.46
N GLU A 439 46.57 45.63 -2.77
CA GLU A 439 46.68 45.21 -1.35
C GLU A 439 46.48 46.21 -0.15
N PRO A 440 46.30 45.72 1.13
CA PRO A 440 45.29 46.27 2.05
C PRO A 440 45.83 46.73 3.43
N VAL A 441 44.94 47.15 4.35
CA VAL A 441 45.23 47.12 5.80
C VAL A 441 44.00 47.10 6.74
N LYS A 442 44.03 46.20 7.75
CA LYS A 442 43.40 46.17 9.11
C LYS A 442 41.91 46.48 9.27
N GLU A 443 41.09 45.60 9.87
CA GLU A 443 41.06 45.14 11.28
C GLU A 443 40.71 46.19 12.35
N ALA A 444 39.57 45.98 13.02
CA ALA A 444 39.36 46.33 14.43
C ALA A 444 38.24 45.46 15.05
N LYS A 445 38.60 44.47 15.90
CA LYS A 445 37.62 43.78 16.76
C LYS A 445 37.19 44.69 17.92
N LYS A 446 35.95 44.52 18.40
CA LYS A 446 35.75 44.48 19.86
C LYS A 446 34.59 43.59 20.30
N GLU A 447 34.90 42.77 21.31
CA GLU A 447 33.96 42.05 22.15
C GLU A 447 33.37 43.04 23.21
N LYS A 448 32.49 42.72 24.17
CA LYS A 448 32.23 41.42 24.84
C LYS A 448 30.96 41.46 25.71
N LYS A 449 30.45 40.25 25.98
CA LYS A 449 29.87 39.76 27.27
C LYS A 449 28.39 39.99 27.62
N GLU A 450 27.86 38.99 28.31
CA GLU A 450 26.51 38.94 28.88
C GLU A 450 26.39 39.71 30.21
N SER A 451 25.15 39.98 30.63
CA SER A 451 24.72 39.59 31.98
C SER A 451 23.19 39.42 32.05
N SER A 452 22.71 38.58 32.95
CA SER A 452 21.30 38.25 33.18
C SER A 452 20.78 38.87 34.48
N LYS A 453 19.46 39.14 34.57
CA LYS A 453 18.75 39.06 35.86
C LYS A 453 17.23 38.86 35.75
N GLU A 454 16.61 38.45 36.85
CA GLU A 454 15.26 37.89 36.94
C GLU A 454 14.16 38.89 37.34
N LYS A 455 12.93 38.57 36.94
CA LYS A 455 11.65 38.64 37.71
C LYS A 455 10.71 37.63 37.01
N LYS A 456 10.06 36.62 37.61
CA LYS A 456 9.52 36.36 38.98
C LYS A 456 8.22 37.13 39.28
N GLU A 457 7.29 36.39 39.90
CA GLU A 457 5.88 36.72 40.21
C GLU A 457 4.89 36.52 39.03
N SER A 458 3.69 35.93 39.21
CA SER A 458 3.14 35.25 40.41
C SER A 458 2.05 34.22 40.04
N LYS A 459 1.89 33.19 40.89
CA LYS A 459 0.90 32.11 40.79
C LYS A 459 -0.39 32.50 41.55
N LYS A 460 -1.58 32.27 40.98
CA LYS A 460 -2.78 31.91 41.77
C LYS A 460 -3.83 31.16 40.95
N ASP A 461 -4.66 30.41 41.65
CA ASP A 461 -5.58 29.37 41.19
C ASP A 461 -6.96 29.90 40.79
N SER A 462 -7.67 29.15 39.94
CA SER A 462 -9.08 28.85 40.16
C SER A 462 -9.50 27.57 39.42
N SER A 463 -9.88 26.53 40.17
CA SER A 463 -10.46 25.30 39.64
C SER A 463 -12.00 25.37 39.70
N LYS A 464 -12.70 24.99 38.64
CA LYS A 464 -14.08 24.46 38.77
C LYS A 464 -14.56 23.71 37.52
N GLU A 465 -15.17 22.55 37.75
CA GLU A 465 -16.14 21.93 36.85
C GLU A 465 -17.47 22.73 36.89
N PRO A 466 -18.44 22.37 36.03
CA PRO A 466 -19.54 21.60 36.62
C PRO A 466 -19.98 20.38 35.79
N LYS A 467 -20.61 19.44 36.49
CA LYS A 467 -21.34 18.28 35.95
C LYS A 467 -22.85 18.56 35.90
N GLU A 468 -23.52 17.91 34.95
CA GLU A 468 -24.92 17.42 34.97
C GLU A 468 -26.04 18.25 35.63
N GLU A 469 -27.05 18.61 34.83
CA GLU A 469 -28.37 17.96 34.94
C GLU A 469 -29.16 18.06 33.62
N ALA A 470 -30.39 17.50 33.53
CA ALA A 470 -30.96 17.05 32.26
C ALA A 470 -32.48 17.24 32.06
N LYS A 471 -32.90 17.21 30.78
CA LYS A 471 -34.31 17.18 30.26
C LYS A 471 -35.08 18.52 30.47
N LYS A 472 -36.18 18.81 29.73
CA LYS A 472 -36.98 18.01 28.78
C LYS A 472 -37.59 18.89 27.67
N GLU A 473 -37.95 18.26 26.54
CA GLU A 473 -39.01 18.61 25.57
C GLU A 473 -39.63 20.03 25.53
N SER A 474 -39.58 20.63 24.34
CA SER A 474 -40.83 21.10 23.70
C SER A 474 -40.72 21.04 22.16
N LYS A 475 -41.56 20.23 21.53
CA LYS A 475 -41.74 20.18 20.07
C LYS A 475 -43.08 20.84 19.72
N LYS A 476 -43.11 21.87 18.87
CA LYS A 476 -44.36 22.31 18.24
C LYS A 476 -44.15 22.89 16.85
N GLU A 477 -45.02 22.48 15.93
CA GLU A 477 -45.05 22.85 14.52
C GLU A 477 -46.16 23.88 14.27
N SER A 478 -45.92 24.85 13.39
CA SER A 478 -46.97 25.58 12.64
C SER A 478 -46.35 26.55 11.62
N SER A 479 -46.81 26.73 10.38
CA SER A 479 -47.47 25.83 9.41
C SER A 479 -47.92 26.66 8.19
N SER A 480 -47.59 26.21 6.96
CA SER A 480 -48.45 26.32 5.76
C SER A 480 -48.73 27.74 5.16
N SER A 481 -49.09 27.94 3.88
CA SER A 481 -48.98 27.13 2.64
C SER A 481 -49.54 27.90 1.41
N LYS A 482 -49.43 27.29 0.20
CA LYS A 482 -50.54 27.04 -0.77
C LYS A 482 -50.76 27.97 -1.99
N GLU A 483 -50.47 27.40 -3.17
CA GLU A 483 -51.33 27.39 -4.38
C GLU A 483 -51.42 25.92 -4.86
N LYS A 484 -52.59 25.29 -5.01
CA LYS A 484 -53.50 25.23 -6.19
C LYS A 484 -52.79 24.77 -7.48
N LYS A 485 -53.12 23.65 -8.17
CA LYS A 485 -54.22 22.63 -8.23
C LYS A 485 -55.40 22.90 -9.21
N GLU A 486 -55.35 22.18 -10.34
CA GLU A 486 -56.45 21.65 -11.17
C GLU A 486 -56.01 20.20 -11.57
N SER A 487 -56.78 19.09 -11.63
CA SER A 487 -58.17 18.71 -11.99
C SER A 487 -58.39 18.45 -13.50
N SER A 488 -59.12 17.42 -14.00
CA SER A 488 -59.68 16.15 -13.46
C SER A 488 -60.40 15.37 -14.62
N LYS A 489 -61.12 14.25 -14.34
CA LYS A 489 -62.17 13.62 -15.20
C LYS A 489 -61.69 12.91 -16.51
N GLU A 490 -62.38 11.94 -17.15
CA GLU A 490 -63.48 11.01 -16.79
C GLU A 490 -63.67 9.90 -17.86
N LYS A 491 -64.51 8.87 -17.57
CA LYS A 491 -65.25 7.95 -18.50
C LYS A 491 -64.48 6.83 -19.26
N LYS A 492 -65.12 5.75 -19.79
CA LYS A 492 -66.31 4.91 -19.42
C LYS A 492 -66.52 3.77 -20.46
N GLU A 493 -67.07 2.61 -20.04
CA GLU A 493 -67.83 1.64 -20.90
C GLU A 493 -67.07 0.83 -22.00
N LYS A 494 -67.49 -0.36 -22.50
CA LYS A 494 -68.64 -1.27 -22.20
C LYS A 494 -68.37 -2.76 -22.61
N ASP A 495 -69.33 -3.63 -22.24
CA ASP A 495 -69.61 -5.05 -22.57
C ASP A 495 -69.29 -5.52 -24.03
N LYS A 496 -69.20 -6.81 -24.38
CA LYS A 496 -70.00 -8.04 -24.05
C LYS A 496 -69.15 -9.33 -24.33
N ASP A 497 -69.55 -10.62 -24.30
CA ASP A 497 -70.89 -11.26 -24.21
C ASP A 497 -70.93 -12.64 -23.47
N LYS A 498 -70.76 -13.78 -24.17
CA LYS A 498 -71.26 -15.15 -23.84
C LYS A 498 -70.45 -16.24 -24.61
N GLU A 499 -70.53 -17.56 -24.36
CA GLU A 499 -71.43 -18.41 -23.54
C GLU A 499 -70.73 -19.74 -23.10
N GLY A 500 -71.25 -20.46 -22.10
CA GLY A 500 -71.01 -21.92 -21.95
C GLY A 500 -70.47 -22.46 -20.60
N LYS A 501 -71.36 -23.09 -19.82
CA LYS A 501 -71.22 -24.14 -18.77
C LYS A 501 -69.84 -24.85 -18.62
N GLU A 502 -69.35 -25.29 -17.45
CA GLU A 502 -69.82 -25.33 -16.04
C GLU A 502 -68.64 -25.77 -15.11
N SER A 503 -68.68 -25.89 -13.77
CA SER A 503 -69.76 -25.77 -12.76
C SER A 503 -69.34 -25.12 -11.42
N ALA A 504 -68.92 -25.90 -10.40
CA ALA A 504 -68.97 -25.52 -8.98
C ALA A 504 -67.95 -26.31 -8.09
N ASP A 505 -67.15 -25.71 -7.17
CA ASP A 505 -67.45 -25.16 -5.82
C ASP A 505 -67.48 -26.28 -4.72
N LYS A 506 -67.12 -26.14 -3.41
CA LYS A 506 -66.98 -24.94 -2.54
C LYS A 506 -66.22 -25.22 -1.21
N LYS A 507 -65.41 -24.23 -0.75
CA LYS A 507 -65.14 -23.78 0.66
C LYS A 507 -64.54 -24.67 1.81
N VAL A 508 -63.55 -24.04 2.49
CA VAL A 508 -63.46 -23.72 3.96
C VAL A 508 -62.66 -24.60 4.95
N SER A 509 -62.08 -23.87 5.93
CA SER A 509 -61.10 -24.21 6.98
C SER A 509 -61.67 -24.83 8.27
N ARG A 510 -60.77 -25.38 9.13
CA ARG A 510 -60.56 -24.90 10.53
C ARG A 510 -59.31 -25.47 11.24
N LYS A 511 -59.18 -25.15 12.55
CA LYS A 511 -58.00 -25.31 13.43
C LYS A 511 -57.92 -26.67 14.17
N SER A 512 -56.81 -26.81 14.92
CA SER A 512 -56.66 -27.36 16.30
C SER A 512 -56.45 -28.87 16.56
N SER A 513 -55.19 -29.21 16.84
CA SER A 513 -54.62 -29.61 18.16
C SER A 513 -55.26 -30.70 19.05
N VAL A 514 -54.38 -31.34 19.87
CA VAL A 514 -54.61 -32.21 21.06
C VAL A 514 -54.74 -33.72 20.76
N LYS A 515 -54.34 -34.70 21.60
CA LYS A 515 -53.16 -34.98 22.50
C LYS A 515 -53.36 -36.40 23.12
N VAL A 516 -52.31 -37.06 23.63
CA VAL A 516 -52.32 -38.32 24.48
C VAL A 516 -52.91 -39.59 23.77
N LYS A 517 -52.69 -40.86 24.19
CA LYS A 517 -52.00 -41.48 25.35
C LYS A 517 -51.34 -42.86 25.02
N GLU A 518 -50.46 -43.28 25.94
CA GLU A 518 -49.58 -44.48 26.02
C GLU A 518 -50.21 -45.87 25.81
N LYS A 519 -49.35 -46.89 25.56
CA LYS A 519 -49.24 -48.04 26.51
C LYS A 519 -47.84 -48.70 26.55
N LYS A 520 -47.56 -49.39 27.66
CA LYS A 520 -46.27 -49.91 28.17
C LYS A 520 -46.08 -51.42 27.93
N LYS A 521 -44.82 -51.90 27.85
CA LYS A 521 -44.44 -53.24 28.36
C LYS A 521 -42.97 -53.33 28.85
N GLU A 522 -42.78 -54.21 29.83
CA GLU A 522 -41.61 -54.63 30.65
C GLU A 522 -41.97 -56.07 31.15
N PRO A 523 -41.23 -56.81 32.01
CA PRO A 523 -40.05 -56.52 32.87
C PRO A 523 -38.78 -57.21 32.30
N GLU A 524 -37.75 -57.76 32.99
CA GLU A 524 -37.31 -58.13 34.38
C GLU A 524 -35.75 -58.12 34.35
N ALA A 525 -34.89 -58.38 35.35
CA ALA A 525 -34.77 -58.32 36.83
C ALA A 525 -33.32 -58.81 37.21
N GLY A 526 -32.91 -58.74 38.49
CA GLY A 526 -31.59 -59.20 39.01
C GLY A 526 -30.59 -58.04 39.22
N GLU A 527 -30.36 -57.51 40.42
CA GLU A 527 -29.70 -58.05 41.64
C GLU A 527 -28.16 -58.05 41.58
N GLY A 528 -27.53 -57.49 42.63
CA GLY A 528 -26.09 -57.23 42.77
C GLY A 528 -25.81 -56.02 43.65
#